data_AF-A0A059C8J2-F1
#
_entry.id   AF-A0A059C8J2-F1
#
_cell.length_a   1.000
_cell.length_b   1.000
_cell.length_c   1.000
_cell.angle_alpha   90.00
_cell.angle_beta   90.00
_cell.angle_gamma   90.00
#
_symmetry.space_group_name_H-M   'P 1'
#
loop_
_entity.id
_entity.type
_entity.pdbx_description
1 polymer ?
#
loop_
_entity_poly.entity_id
_entity_poly.type
_entity_poly.pdbx_seq_one_letter_code
_entity_poly.pdbx_strand_id
1 'polypeptide(L)'
;MEEVVIVGAGIAGLATAVALKKVGVRALVFERSEELRTTGAGLGLFANAWVALDALGVSDKLAALYTPIEKAGFIALNDKEVYWFFGATCPPKGVEKGADPEMIQREVTENLAKDFPPVYLDVVKHSDLSSLTWAPLMFRYPWDVLFGNLFRSSVTVAGDAMHPMTPDLGQGACSALEDAVALGRHLGNSIAEHNKLVTGDIGFAIERYAKERRLRVATLITASYLSGWVQQDGSNRFMRSLRDVFYGLLLGRVVKGFTEYDCGKLHGVSPLP
;
A
#
# COMPACT_ATOMS: atom_id res chain seq x y z
N MET A 1 12.10 24.00 -15.49
CA MET A 1 12.79 22.70 -15.40
C MET A 1 12.28 21.98 -14.17
N GLU A 2 11.78 20.77 -14.36
CA GLU A 2 11.39 19.87 -13.28
C GLU A 2 12.63 19.39 -12.54
N GLU A 3 12.54 19.31 -11.22
CA GLU A 3 13.71 19.04 -10.37
C GLU A 3 13.76 17.56 -9.95
N VAL A 4 12.60 16.91 -9.92
CA VAL A 4 12.45 15.49 -9.58
C VAL A 4 11.58 14.80 -10.62
N VAL A 5 11.98 13.59 -11.02
CA VAL A 5 11.18 12.71 -11.87
C VAL A 5 10.65 11.56 -11.03
N ILE A 6 9.35 11.30 -11.12
CA ILE A 6 8.64 10.20 -10.48
C ILE A 6 8.16 9.25 -11.58
N VAL A 7 8.44 7.97 -11.44
CA VAL A 7 8.01 6.92 -12.38
C VAL A 7 6.94 6.07 -11.69
N GLY A 8 5.71 6.17 -12.19
CA GLY A 8 4.49 5.52 -11.68
C GLY A 8 3.55 6.52 -11.00
N ALA A 9 2.29 6.55 -11.42
CA ALA A 9 1.21 7.34 -10.81
C ALA A 9 0.32 6.49 -9.88
N GLY A 10 0.90 5.47 -9.24
CA GLY A 10 0.27 4.78 -8.11
C GLY A 10 0.23 5.65 -6.85
N ILE A 11 -0.30 5.09 -5.75
CA ILE A 11 -0.48 5.79 -4.47
C ILE A 11 0.80 6.50 -4.00
N ALA A 12 1.94 5.78 -3.97
CA ALA A 12 3.23 6.35 -3.59
C ALA A 12 3.66 7.50 -4.51
N GLY A 13 3.50 7.35 -5.82
CA GLY A 13 3.96 8.34 -6.80
C GLY A 13 3.18 9.64 -6.73
N LEU A 14 1.84 9.55 -6.73
CA LEU A 14 0.97 10.72 -6.60
C LEU A 14 1.12 11.39 -5.24
N ALA A 15 1.18 10.62 -4.16
CA ALA A 15 1.42 11.16 -2.82
C ALA A 15 2.78 11.87 -2.73
N THR A 16 3.83 11.29 -3.35
CA THR A 16 5.16 11.92 -3.40
C THR A 16 5.13 13.23 -4.17
N ALA A 17 4.42 13.28 -5.31
CA ALA A 17 4.26 14.52 -6.07
C ALA A 17 3.59 15.63 -5.23
N VAL A 18 2.57 15.28 -4.43
CA VAL A 18 1.93 16.20 -3.47
C VAL A 18 2.89 16.63 -2.38
N ALA A 19 3.65 15.70 -1.80
CA ALA A 19 4.62 15.99 -0.76
C ALA A 19 5.72 16.95 -1.24
N LEU A 20 6.27 16.69 -2.42
CA LEU A 20 7.29 17.52 -3.08
C LEU A 20 6.75 18.92 -3.37
N LYS A 21 5.54 19.03 -3.92
CA LYS A 21 4.89 20.32 -4.17
C LYS A 21 4.76 21.14 -2.89
N LYS A 22 4.43 20.51 -1.75
CA LYS A 22 4.32 21.19 -0.45
C LYS A 22 5.66 21.75 0.04
N VAL A 23 6.75 21.05 -0.23
CA VAL A 23 8.11 21.51 0.13
C VAL A 23 8.77 22.35 -0.98
N GLY A 24 7.98 22.86 -1.93
CA GLY A 24 8.45 23.77 -2.98
C GLY A 24 9.20 23.11 -4.15
N VAL A 25 9.18 21.77 -4.25
CA VAL A 25 9.88 21.02 -5.29
C VAL A 25 8.95 20.70 -6.45
N ARG A 26 9.38 21.01 -7.68
CA ARG A 26 8.64 20.62 -8.89
C ARG A 26 8.95 19.18 -9.28
N ALA A 27 7.92 18.37 -9.43
CA ALA A 27 8.02 16.98 -9.85
C ALA A 27 7.30 16.72 -11.18
N LEU A 28 7.88 15.86 -12.01
CA LEU A 28 7.27 15.28 -13.21
C LEU A 28 6.87 13.83 -12.94
N VAL A 29 5.60 13.47 -13.13
CA VAL A 29 5.11 12.11 -12.94
C VAL A 29 4.92 11.45 -14.31
N PHE A 30 5.57 10.32 -14.55
CA PHE A 30 5.33 9.45 -15.69
C PHE A 30 4.45 8.28 -15.30
N GLU A 31 3.42 7.99 -16.09
CA GLU A 31 2.57 6.81 -15.94
C GLU A 31 2.46 6.12 -17.30
N ARG A 32 2.42 4.78 -17.28
CA ARG A 32 2.26 3.97 -18.49
C ARG A 32 0.83 4.06 -19.03
N SER A 33 -0.16 4.15 -18.15
CA SER A 33 -1.57 4.31 -18.51
C SER A 33 -1.85 5.71 -19.05
N GLU A 34 -2.62 5.81 -20.13
CA GLU A 34 -3.06 7.11 -20.68
C GLU A 34 -4.08 7.80 -19.77
N GLU A 35 -4.82 7.02 -18.98
CA GLU A 35 -5.83 7.49 -18.04
C GLU A 35 -5.62 6.91 -16.64
N LEU A 36 -6.13 7.62 -15.62
CA LEU A 36 -6.18 7.13 -14.24
C LEU A 36 -7.20 6.00 -14.14
N ARG A 37 -6.76 4.83 -13.70
CA ARG A 37 -7.65 3.68 -13.49
C ARG A 37 -8.34 3.80 -12.14
N THR A 38 -9.66 3.68 -12.12
CA THR A 38 -10.50 3.74 -10.91
C THR A 38 -11.10 2.40 -10.52
N THR A 39 -10.93 1.36 -11.36
CA THR A 39 -11.57 0.04 -11.19
C THR A 39 -10.62 -1.01 -10.61
N GLY A 40 -11.19 -2.02 -9.94
CA GLY A 40 -10.50 -3.28 -9.64
C GLY A 40 -9.75 -3.38 -8.30
N ALA A 41 -9.86 -2.39 -7.39
CA ALA A 41 -9.29 -2.48 -6.04
C ALA A 41 -10.06 -1.64 -5.01
N GLY A 42 -10.26 -2.20 -3.81
CA GLY A 42 -10.70 -1.47 -2.62
C GLY A 42 -9.49 -1.02 -1.79
N LEU A 43 -9.50 0.22 -1.31
CA LEU A 43 -8.41 0.77 -0.50
C LEU A 43 -8.85 1.00 0.96
N GLY A 44 -8.40 0.13 1.87
CA GLY A 44 -8.54 0.33 3.31
C GLY A 44 -7.37 1.17 3.86
N LEU A 45 -7.69 2.23 4.61
CA LEU A 45 -6.69 3.10 5.23
C LEU A 45 -6.77 3.03 6.76
N PHE A 46 -5.62 2.79 7.39
CA PHE A 46 -5.47 2.75 8.84
C PHE A 46 -5.01 4.12 9.38
N ALA A 47 -4.96 4.28 10.70
CA ALA A 47 -4.67 5.57 11.34
C ALA A 47 -3.36 6.23 10.87
N ASN A 48 -2.29 5.45 10.66
CA ASN A 48 -1.01 5.91 10.11
C ASN A 48 -1.15 6.52 8.71
N ALA A 49 -2.01 5.96 7.86
CA ALA A 49 -2.30 6.55 6.57
C ALA A 49 -3.02 7.90 6.72
N TRP A 50 -3.95 8.03 7.67
CA TRP A 50 -4.63 9.29 7.94
C TRP A 50 -3.68 10.37 8.46
N VAL A 51 -2.70 10.00 9.30
CA VAL A 51 -1.60 10.91 9.71
C VAL A 51 -0.80 11.38 8.49
N ALA A 52 -0.47 10.46 7.57
CA ALA A 52 0.23 10.82 6.35
C ALA A 52 -0.61 11.72 5.42
N LEU A 53 -1.90 11.44 5.26
CA LEU A 53 -2.83 12.26 4.46
C LEU A 53 -3.03 13.66 5.04
N ASP A 54 -2.98 13.79 6.37
CA ASP A 54 -3.00 15.09 7.06
C ASP A 54 -1.73 15.90 6.75
N ALA A 55 -0.56 15.27 6.84
CA ALA A 55 0.70 15.89 6.43
C ALA A 55 0.67 16.33 4.94
N LEU A 56 0.03 15.53 4.08
CA LEU A 56 -0.21 15.86 2.66
C LEU A 56 -1.29 16.93 2.46
N GLY A 57 -2.09 17.26 3.47
CA GLY A 57 -3.15 18.29 3.41
C GLY A 57 -4.38 17.89 2.60
N VAL A 58 -4.68 16.59 2.53
CA VAL A 58 -5.82 16.04 1.78
C VAL A 58 -6.80 15.26 2.66
N SER A 59 -6.49 15.08 3.94
CA SER A 59 -7.31 14.39 4.95
C SER A 59 -8.76 14.89 4.95
N ASP A 60 -8.99 16.20 5.07
CA ASP A 60 -10.33 16.79 5.15
C ASP A 60 -11.20 16.49 3.91
N LYS A 61 -10.58 16.50 2.73
CA LYS A 61 -11.27 16.22 1.46
C LYS A 61 -11.72 14.76 1.38
N LEU A 62 -10.92 13.84 1.92
CA LEU A 62 -11.21 12.41 1.94
C LEU A 62 -12.19 12.07 3.05
N ALA A 63 -12.06 12.67 4.24
CA ALA A 63 -12.97 12.46 5.36
C ALA A 63 -14.43 12.84 5.02
N ALA A 64 -14.62 13.85 4.15
CA ALA A 64 -15.95 14.23 3.66
C ALA A 64 -16.56 13.21 2.68
N LEU A 65 -15.74 12.32 2.09
CA LEU A 65 -16.15 11.36 1.07
C LEU A 65 -16.31 9.93 1.59
N TYR A 66 -15.71 9.59 2.73
CA TYR A 66 -15.66 8.22 3.23
C TYR A 66 -16.14 8.13 4.68
N THR A 67 -17.07 7.22 4.95
CA THR A 67 -17.53 6.90 6.31
C THR A 67 -16.56 5.93 6.99
N PRO A 68 -16.17 6.15 8.27
CA PRO A 68 -15.37 5.19 9.04
C PRO A 68 -16.02 3.80 9.07
N ILE A 69 -15.23 2.76 8.79
CA ILE A 69 -15.72 1.37 8.76
C ILE A 69 -15.73 0.78 10.17
N GLU A 70 -16.88 0.25 10.59
CA GLU A 70 -17.02 -0.55 11.82
C GLU A 70 -17.33 -2.04 11.47
N LYS A 71 -16.28 -2.87 11.38
CA LYS A 71 -16.29 -4.37 11.34
C LYS A 71 -16.81 -5.09 10.07
N ALA A 72 -16.56 -6.41 10.03
CA ALA A 72 -16.21 -7.24 8.86
C ALA A 72 -17.34 -8.03 8.15
N GLY A 73 -17.12 -8.28 6.86
CA GLY A 73 -18.01 -8.91 5.87
C GLY A 73 -17.78 -8.23 4.53
N PHE A 74 -18.55 -8.55 3.49
CA PHE A 74 -18.58 -7.76 2.25
C PHE A 74 -18.50 -6.26 2.54
N ILE A 75 -17.53 -5.55 1.95
CA ILE A 75 -17.33 -4.13 2.29
C ILE A 75 -18.27 -3.33 1.40
N ALA A 76 -19.40 -2.89 1.96
CA ALA A 76 -20.29 -1.96 1.28
C ALA A 76 -19.51 -0.66 0.98
N LEU A 77 -19.38 -0.32 -0.30
CA LEU A 77 -18.72 0.91 -0.74
C LEU A 77 -19.70 2.09 -0.72
N ASN A 78 -20.96 1.82 -1.06
CA ASN A 78 -22.11 2.75 -1.01
C ASN A 78 -23.42 1.95 -1.11
N ASP A 79 -24.56 2.65 -1.26
CA ASP A 79 -25.90 2.04 -1.36
C ASP A 79 -26.09 1.09 -2.57
N LYS A 80 -25.16 1.08 -3.53
CA LYS A 80 -25.25 0.34 -4.80
C LYS A 80 -24.11 -0.63 -5.05
N GLU A 81 -23.02 -0.54 -4.29
CA GLU A 81 -21.77 -1.23 -4.60
C GLU A 81 -21.19 -1.95 -3.39
N VAL A 82 -20.63 -3.13 -3.65
CA VAL A 82 -20.00 -3.99 -2.67
C VAL A 82 -18.63 -4.42 -3.18
N TYR A 83 -17.61 -4.24 -2.34
CA TYR A 83 -16.28 -4.80 -2.54
C TYR A 83 -16.19 -6.20 -1.91
N TRP A 84 -15.71 -7.15 -2.70
CA TRP A 84 -15.41 -8.50 -2.28
C TRP A 84 -14.07 -8.94 -2.90
N PHE A 85 -13.39 -9.87 -2.24
CA PHE A 85 -12.16 -10.46 -2.75
C PHE A 85 -12.12 -11.96 -2.46
N PHE A 86 -11.26 -12.67 -3.20
CA PHE A 86 -10.98 -14.09 -3.00
C PHE A 86 -9.47 -14.32 -3.07
N GLY A 87 -8.90 -14.97 -2.07
CA GLY A 87 -7.50 -15.40 -2.07
C GLY A 87 -7.40 -16.91 -2.08
N ALA A 88 -6.63 -17.48 -3.00
CA ALA A 88 -6.32 -18.91 -3.02
C ALA A 88 -4.88 -19.18 -3.42
N THR A 89 -4.28 -20.20 -2.78
CA THR A 89 -2.97 -20.73 -3.15
C THR A 89 -3.08 -21.45 -4.48
N CYS A 90 -2.53 -20.85 -5.54
CA CYS A 90 -2.51 -21.45 -6.88
C CYS A 90 -1.12 -22.01 -7.19
N PRO A 91 -1.00 -23.21 -7.82
CA PRO A 91 0.30 -23.71 -8.27
C PRO A 91 0.92 -22.76 -9.31
N PRO A 92 2.26 -22.57 -9.28
CA PRO A 92 2.96 -21.52 -10.04
C PRO A 92 3.02 -21.71 -11.56
N LYS A 93 2.18 -22.56 -12.18
CA LYS A 93 2.25 -22.87 -13.62
C LYS A 93 0.94 -22.61 -14.36
N GLY A 94 1.01 -21.65 -15.29
CA GLY A 94 0.56 -21.89 -16.67
C GLY A 94 -0.89 -21.60 -17.03
N VAL A 95 -1.65 -20.90 -16.21
CA VAL A 95 -2.98 -20.46 -16.62
C VAL A 95 -3.07 -18.95 -16.51
N GLU A 96 -3.11 -18.28 -17.67
CA GLU A 96 -3.59 -16.89 -17.80
C GLU A 96 -5.09 -16.83 -17.44
N LYS A 97 -5.46 -17.17 -16.20
CA LYS A 97 -6.86 -17.13 -15.74
C LYS A 97 -7.41 -15.70 -15.67
N GLY A 98 -6.54 -14.70 -15.77
CA GLY A 98 -6.87 -13.30 -15.50
C GLY A 98 -7.13 -12.42 -16.72
N ALA A 99 -7.09 -12.95 -17.93
CA ALA A 99 -7.33 -12.14 -19.13
C ALA A 99 -8.82 -11.98 -19.47
N ASP A 100 -9.65 -12.96 -19.10
CA ASP A 100 -11.08 -12.98 -19.39
C ASP A 100 -11.91 -12.97 -18.10
N PRO A 101 -12.67 -11.88 -17.84
CA PRO A 101 -13.57 -11.77 -16.71
C PRO A 101 -14.58 -12.92 -16.55
N GLU A 102 -15.07 -13.50 -17.65
CA GLU A 102 -16.01 -14.62 -17.59
C GLU A 102 -15.32 -15.87 -17.04
N MET A 103 -14.07 -16.11 -17.46
CA MET A 103 -13.25 -17.20 -16.92
C MET A 103 -12.94 -16.99 -15.44
N ILE A 104 -12.67 -15.76 -15.00
CA ILE A 104 -12.45 -15.44 -13.58
C ILE A 104 -13.70 -15.79 -12.76
N GLN A 105 -14.87 -15.30 -13.18
CA GLN A 105 -16.12 -15.53 -12.47
C GLN A 105 -16.47 -17.03 -12.41
N ARG A 106 -16.31 -17.74 -13.52
CA ARG A 106 -16.56 -19.17 -13.63
C ARG A 106 -15.62 -19.99 -12.74
N GLU A 107 -14.33 -19.68 -12.76
CA GLU A 107 -13.35 -20.37 -11.92
C GLU A 107 -13.65 -20.20 -10.43
N VAL A 108 -14.00 -18.98 -10.00
CA VAL A 108 -14.37 -18.72 -8.60
C VAL A 108 -15.64 -19.49 -8.23
N THR A 109 -16.68 -19.45 -9.08
CA THR A 109 -17.98 -20.03 -8.74
C THR A 109 -18.06 -21.55 -8.87
N GLU A 110 -17.41 -22.13 -9.88
CA GLU A 110 -17.50 -23.58 -10.19
C GLU A 110 -16.40 -24.40 -9.50
N ASN A 111 -15.25 -23.79 -9.20
CA ASN A 111 -14.09 -24.53 -8.69
C ASN A 111 -13.65 -24.05 -7.30
N LEU A 112 -13.26 -22.79 -7.15
CA LEU A 112 -12.54 -22.32 -5.96
C LEU A 112 -13.44 -22.04 -4.75
N ALA A 113 -14.64 -21.52 -4.98
CA ALA A 113 -15.62 -21.17 -3.96
C ALA A 113 -16.91 -22.01 -4.07
N LYS A 114 -16.88 -23.14 -4.80
CA LYS A 114 -18.06 -23.99 -5.05
C LYS A 114 -18.80 -24.43 -3.78
N ASP A 115 -18.06 -24.59 -2.68
CA ASP A 115 -18.57 -25.05 -1.38
C ASP A 115 -18.82 -23.87 -0.40
N PHE A 116 -18.70 -22.62 -0.87
CA PHE A 116 -18.94 -21.43 -0.05
C PHE A 116 -20.44 -21.17 0.13
N PRO A 117 -20.85 -20.36 1.12
CA PRO A 117 -22.25 -19.98 1.30
C PRO A 117 -22.88 -19.43 0.00
N PRO A 118 -24.15 -19.76 -0.33
CA PRO A 118 -24.81 -19.31 -1.56
C PRO A 118 -24.75 -17.79 -1.77
N VAL A 119 -24.87 -17.01 -0.69
CA VAL A 119 -24.76 -15.55 -0.73
C VAL A 119 -23.42 -15.06 -1.32
N TYR A 120 -22.32 -15.78 -1.10
CA TYR A 120 -21.04 -15.44 -1.69
C TYR A 120 -21.05 -15.68 -3.20
N LEU A 121 -21.51 -16.86 -3.62
CA LEU A 121 -21.64 -17.21 -5.03
C LEU A 121 -22.57 -16.24 -5.78
N ASP A 122 -23.64 -15.79 -5.13
CA ASP A 122 -24.56 -14.82 -5.70
C ASP A 122 -23.90 -13.45 -5.91
N VAL A 123 -23.10 -12.97 -4.94
CA VAL A 123 -22.31 -11.73 -5.10
C VAL A 123 -21.32 -11.84 -6.26
N VAL A 124 -20.60 -12.96 -6.38
CA VAL A 124 -19.65 -13.20 -7.47
C VAL A 124 -20.35 -13.22 -8.83
N LYS A 125 -21.51 -13.87 -8.95
CA LYS A 125 -22.30 -13.97 -10.18
C LYS A 125 -22.88 -12.63 -10.65
N HIS A 126 -23.21 -11.73 -9.74
CA HIS A 126 -23.75 -10.40 -10.06
C HIS A 126 -22.67 -9.32 -10.19
N SER A 127 -21.40 -9.69 -10.13
CA SER A 127 -20.31 -8.74 -10.32
C SER A 127 -20.28 -8.21 -11.74
N ASP A 128 -20.02 -6.92 -11.90
CA ASP A 128 -19.71 -6.33 -13.21
C ASP A 128 -18.42 -6.97 -13.72
N LEU A 129 -18.51 -7.67 -14.85
CA LEU A 129 -17.39 -8.36 -15.47
C LEU A 129 -16.23 -7.40 -15.78
N SER A 130 -16.50 -6.15 -16.13
CA SER A 130 -15.46 -5.15 -16.41
C SER A 130 -14.64 -4.78 -15.18
N SER A 131 -15.14 -5.08 -13.98
CA SER A 131 -14.48 -4.81 -12.70
C SER A 131 -13.66 -5.98 -12.17
N LEU A 132 -13.83 -7.19 -12.73
CA LEU A 132 -13.16 -8.39 -12.26
C LEU A 132 -11.70 -8.39 -12.67
N THR A 133 -10.82 -8.47 -11.67
CA THR A 133 -9.38 -8.56 -11.87
C THR A 133 -8.83 -9.80 -11.18
N TRP A 134 -7.82 -10.41 -11.81
CA TRP A 134 -7.06 -11.49 -11.23
C TRP A 134 -5.58 -11.16 -11.32
N ALA A 135 -4.94 -10.99 -10.17
CA ALA A 135 -3.54 -10.65 -10.09
C ALA A 135 -2.80 -11.62 -9.16
N PRO A 136 -1.59 -12.07 -9.52
CA PRO A 136 -0.76 -12.81 -8.60
C PRO A 136 -0.37 -11.91 -7.41
N LEU A 137 -0.45 -12.45 -6.21
CA LEU A 137 0.09 -11.79 -5.03
C LEU A 137 1.62 -11.90 -5.05
N MET A 138 2.27 -10.75 -5.18
CA MET A 138 3.72 -10.63 -5.16
C MET A 138 4.15 -10.04 -3.82
N PHE A 139 5.23 -10.56 -3.24
CA PHE A 139 5.87 -9.94 -2.09
C PHE A 139 7.38 -9.97 -2.24
N ARG A 140 8.06 -9.05 -1.57
CA ARG A 140 9.52 -9.02 -1.45
C ARG A 140 9.90 -9.57 -0.08
N TYR A 141 11.01 -10.31 0.00
CA TYR A 141 11.43 -10.80 1.30
C TYR A 141 12.01 -9.66 2.17
N PRO A 142 11.87 -9.74 3.51
CA PRO A 142 12.39 -8.70 4.41
C PRO A 142 13.89 -8.45 4.24
N TRP A 143 14.69 -9.48 3.99
CA TRP A 143 16.14 -9.36 3.81
C TRP A 143 16.52 -8.59 2.54
N ASP A 144 15.72 -8.67 1.48
CA ASP A 144 15.94 -7.90 0.25
C ASP A 144 15.79 -6.39 0.51
N VAL A 145 15.01 -6.00 1.50
CA VAL A 145 14.88 -4.60 1.93
C VAL A 145 15.98 -4.22 2.93
N LEU A 146 16.21 -5.08 3.93
CA LEU A 146 17.17 -4.84 5.01
C LEU A 146 18.60 -4.71 4.48
N PHE A 147 18.98 -5.55 3.53
CA PHE A 147 20.35 -5.63 3.01
C PHE A 147 20.47 -5.21 1.55
N GLY A 148 19.36 -5.14 0.82
CA GLY A 148 19.37 -4.68 -0.57
C GLY A 148 19.56 -3.17 -0.70
N ASN A 149 19.88 -2.77 -1.93
CA ASN A 149 20.10 -1.38 -2.24
C ASN A 149 18.78 -0.67 -2.56
N LEU A 150 18.36 0.23 -1.67
CA LEU A 150 17.11 0.98 -1.80
C LEU A 150 17.30 2.34 -2.49
N PHE A 151 18.54 2.77 -2.69
CA PHE A 151 18.85 4.07 -3.29
C PHE A 151 20.18 4.07 -4.03
N ARG A 152 20.37 5.02 -4.93
CA ARG A 152 21.66 5.24 -5.61
C ARG A 152 21.77 6.71 -6.00
N SER A 153 22.65 7.45 -5.31
CA SER A 153 22.80 8.89 -5.48
C SER A 153 21.44 9.61 -5.45
N SER A 154 20.95 10.07 -6.60
CA SER A 154 19.70 10.82 -6.75
C SER A 154 18.46 9.95 -7.03
N VAL A 155 18.58 8.62 -6.96
CA VAL A 155 17.49 7.68 -7.29
C VAL A 155 17.11 6.88 -6.05
N THR A 156 15.81 6.69 -5.83
CA THR A 156 15.26 5.84 -4.76
C THR A 156 13.98 5.16 -5.22
N VAL A 157 13.48 4.22 -4.42
CA VAL A 157 12.20 3.52 -4.64
C VAL A 157 11.24 3.81 -3.48
N ALA A 158 9.93 3.72 -3.72
CA ALA A 158 8.87 3.88 -2.73
C ALA A 158 7.67 3.01 -3.08
N GLY A 159 6.77 2.75 -2.13
CA GLY A 159 5.60 1.90 -2.34
C GLY A 159 5.99 0.48 -2.77
N ASP A 160 5.19 -0.13 -3.64
CA ASP A 160 5.41 -1.52 -4.11
C ASP A 160 6.71 -1.71 -4.89
N ALA A 161 7.38 -0.65 -5.36
CA ALA A 161 8.74 -0.76 -5.91
C ALA A 161 9.78 -1.06 -4.83
N MET A 162 9.54 -0.60 -3.59
CA MET A 162 10.39 -0.82 -2.43
C MET A 162 9.94 -2.05 -1.61
N HIS A 163 8.65 -2.13 -1.29
CA HIS A 163 8.12 -3.03 -0.27
C HIS A 163 6.80 -3.70 -0.67
N PRO A 164 6.73 -4.39 -1.82
CA PRO A 164 5.53 -5.16 -2.13
C PRO A 164 5.35 -6.24 -1.05
N MET A 165 4.15 -6.30 -0.50
CA MET A 165 3.82 -7.15 0.65
C MET A 165 2.48 -7.84 0.44
N THR A 166 2.26 -8.92 1.17
CA THR A 166 0.96 -9.60 1.14
C THR A 166 -0.13 -8.71 1.74
N PRO A 167 -1.39 -8.83 1.29
CA PRO A 167 -2.46 -7.91 1.69
C PRO A 167 -2.98 -8.17 3.11
N ASP A 168 -2.46 -9.18 3.81
CA ASP A 168 -3.01 -9.73 5.05
C ASP A 168 -3.12 -8.72 6.21
N LEU A 169 -2.31 -7.66 6.20
CA LEU A 169 -2.41 -6.54 7.16
C LEU A 169 -2.99 -5.25 6.56
N GLY A 170 -3.23 -5.21 5.24
CA GLY A 170 -3.73 -4.02 4.55
C GLY A 170 -2.80 -2.79 4.62
N GLN A 171 -1.49 -2.99 4.85
CA GLN A 171 -0.54 -1.90 5.14
C GLN A 171 0.22 -1.37 3.91
N GLY A 172 0.17 -2.02 2.74
CA GLY A 172 0.96 -1.61 1.58
C GLY A 172 0.72 -0.15 1.17
N ALA A 173 -0.55 0.22 0.98
CA ALA A 173 -0.93 1.59 0.66
C ALA A 173 -0.65 2.58 1.79
N CYS A 174 -0.87 2.19 3.04
CA CYS A 174 -0.57 3.03 4.19
C CYS A 174 0.94 3.36 4.26
N SER A 175 1.79 2.35 4.06
CA SER A 175 3.25 2.50 4.00
C SER A 175 3.69 3.34 2.79
N ALA A 176 3.01 3.24 1.65
CA ALA A 176 3.27 4.08 0.48
C ALA A 176 2.99 5.56 0.75
N LEU A 177 1.99 5.89 1.58
CA LEU A 177 1.72 7.26 2.02
C LEU A 177 2.77 7.73 3.04
N GLU A 178 3.17 6.87 3.98
CA GLU A 178 4.28 7.15 4.90
C GLU A 178 5.58 7.48 4.14
N ASP A 179 5.87 6.75 3.06
CA ASP A 179 7.04 6.99 2.22
C ASP A 179 7.04 8.38 1.59
N ALA A 180 5.90 8.81 1.04
CA ALA A 180 5.76 10.10 0.40
C ALA A 180 6.07 11.25 1.37
N VAL A 181 5.54 11.15 2.60
CA VAL A 181 5.78 12.16 3.65
C VAL A 181 7.23 12.12 4.11
N ALA A 182 7.79 10.94 4.38
CA ALA A 182 9.17 10.80 4.83
C ALA A 182 10.15 11.34 3.77
N LEU A 183 9.96 10.97 2.50
CA LEU A 183 10.80 11.45 1.39
C LEU A 183 10.67 12.97 1.22
N GLY A 184 9.44 13.49 1.21
CA GLY A 184 9.19 14.93 1.11
C GLY A 184 9.83 15.71 2.27
N ARG A 185 9.78 15.18 3.49
CA ARG A 185 10.40 15.79 4.67
C ARG A 185 11.93 15.84 4.57
N HIS A 186 12.57 14.74 4.18
CA HIS A 186 14.04 14.71 4.05
C HIS A 186 14.53 15.65 2.93
N LEU A 187 13.84 15.67 1.80
CA LEU A 187 14.16 16.59 0.70
C LEU A 187 13.88 18.06 1.07
N GLY A 188 12.74 18.33 1.70
CA GLY A 188 12.36 19.67 2.16
C GLY A 188 13.34 20.24 3.18
N ASN A 189 13.81 19.43 4.13
CA ASN A 189 14.81 19.84 5.10
C ASN A 189 16.15 20.19 4.43
N SER A 190 16.57 19.40 3.45
CA SER A 190 17.78 19.69 2.66
C SER A 190 17.66 21.00 1.86
N ILE A 191 16.47 21.33 1.36
CA ILE A 191 16.21 22.60 0.66
C ILE A 191 16.20 23.78 1.62
N ALA A 192 15.59 23.64 2.79
CA ALA A 192 15.54 24.70 3.80
C ALA A 192 16.94 25.14 4.25
N GLU A 193 17.93 24.24 4.24
CA GLU A 193 19.32 24.55 4.57
C GLU A 193 20.03 25.42 3.49
N HIS A 194 19.60 25.32 2.22
CA HIS A 194 20.32 25.91 1.08
C HIS A 194 19.50 26.83 0.17
N ASN A 195 18.21 27.01 0.46
CA ASN A 195 17.22 27.72 -0.37
C ASN A 195 17.12 27.23 -1.83
N LYS A 196 17.68 26.05 -2.13
CA LYS A 196 17.63 25.39 -3.45
C LYS A 196 17.99 23.92 -3.30
N LEU A 197 17.60 23.12 -4.30
CA LEU A 197 18.10 21.77 -4.45
C LEU A 197 19.58 21.77 -4.83
N VAL A 198 20.40 21.13 -4.00
CA VAL A 198 21.83 20.94 -4.24
C VAL A 198 22.09 19.45 -4.47
N THR A 199 22.67 19.08 -5.60
CA THR A 199 22.83 17.67 -6.03
C THR A 199 23.55 16.80 -5.00
N GLY A 200 24.52 17.35 -4.28
CA GLY A 200 25.22 16.64 -3.21
C GLY A 200 24.32 16.26 -2.03
N ASP A 201 23.40 17.16 -1.65
CA ASP A 201 22.54 17.00 -0.47
C ASP A 201 21.33 16.11 -0.76
N ILE A 202 20.89 16.04 -2.02
CA ILE A 202 19.83 15.13 -2.46
C ILE A 202 20.20 13.68 -2.14
N GLY A 203 21.45 13.29 -2.40
CA GLY A 203 21.90 11.93 -2.12
C GLY A 203 21.81 11.58 -0.64
N PHE A 204 22.19 12.51 0.23
CA PHE A 204 22.10 12.34 1.68
C PHE A 204 20.64 12.33 2.16
N ALA A 205 19.77 13.17 1.60
CA ALA A 205 18.34 13.19 1.93
C ALA A 205 17.66 11.86 1.55
N ILE A 206 17.94 11.36 0.35
CA ILE A 206 17.45 10.06 -0.13
C ILE A 206 17.98 8.91 0.74
N GLU A 207 19.26 8.95 1.11
CA GLU A 207 19.86 7.95 1.99
C GLU A 207 19.18 7.93 3.37
N ARG A 208 18.91 9.11 3.96
CA ARG A 208 18.22 9.23 5.25
C ARG A 208 16.80 8.69 5.17
N TYR A 209 16.07 9.02 4.10
CA TYR A 209 14.77 8.44 3.80
C TYR A 209 14.83 6.91 3.74
N ALA A 210 15.73 6.35 2.92
CA ALA A 210 15.84 4.90 2.75
C ALA A 210 16.20 4.20 4.07
N LYS A 211 17.10 4.77 4.88
CA LYS A 211 17.47 4.25 6.21
C LYS A 211 16.30 4.27 7.20
N GLU A 212 15.54 5.36 7.23
CA GLU A 212 14.34 5.48 8.10
C GLU A 212 13.29 4.42 7.74
N ARG A 213 13.02 4.25 6.44
CA ARG A 213 11.97 3.34 5.97
C ARG A 213 12.38 1.87 6.04
N ARG A 214 13.66 1.55 5.90
CA ARG A 214 14.16 0.17 5.79
C ARG A 214 13.64 -0.78 6.88
N LEU A 215 13.86 -0.45 8.16
CA LEU A 215 13.42 -1.34 9.25
C LEU A 215 11.89 -1.37 9.34
N ARG A 216 11.25 -0.22 9.16
CA ARG A 216 9.80 -0.07 9.20
C ARG A 216 9.12 -0.99 8.18
N VAL A 217 9.51 -0.92 6.91
CA VAL A 217 8.87 -1.70 5.85
C VAL A 217 9.26 -3.18 5.90
N ALA A 218 10.49 -3.52 6.31
CA ALA A 218 10.87 -4.91 6.55
C ALA A 218 10.02 -5.57 7.65
N THR A 219 9.69 -4.81 8.71
CA THR A 219 8.83 -5.29 9.79
C THR A 219 7.39 -5.51 9.29
N LEU A 220 6.86 -4.57 8.48
CA LEU A 220 5.52 -4.71 7.88
C LEU A 220 5.41 -5.90 6.93
N ILE A 221 6.41 -6.12 6.07
CA ILE A 221 6.48 -7.29 5.18
C ILE A 221 6.47 -8.57 6.03
N THR A 222 7.32 -8.65 7.04
CA THR A 222 7.44 -9.84 7.90
C THR A 222 6.12 -10.14 8.60
N ALA A 223 5.50 -9.12 9.18
CA ALA A 223 4.23 -9.29 9.90
C ALA A 223 3.08 -9.66 8.95
N SER A 224 3.05 -9.09 7.74
CA SER A 224 2.05 -9.42 6.71
C SER A 224 2.18 -10.87 6.27
N TYR A 225 3.41 -11.32 5.99
CA TYR A 225 3.68 -12.71 5.62
C TYR A 225 3.29 -13.70 6.73
N LEU A 226 3.68 -13.43 7.98
CA LEU A 226 3.31 -14.27 9.12
C LEU A 226 1.80 -14.28 9.35
N SER A 227 1.13 -13.15 9.16
CA SER A 227 -0.33 -13.06 9.24
C SER A 227 -1.00 -13.92 8.18
N GLY A 228 -0.56 -13.84 6.91
CA GLY A 228 -1.09 -14.68 5.83
C GLY A 228 -0.89 -16.16 6.08
N TRP A 229 0.29 -16.57 6.54
CA TRP A 229 0.56 -17.97 6.91
C TRP A 229 -0.37 -18.47 8.01
N VAL A 230 -0.62 -17.65 9.04
CA VAL A 230 -1.54 -17.97 10.14
C VAL A 230 -3.01 -18.00 9.68
N GLN A 231 -3.41 -17.14 8.74
CA GLN A 231 -4.77 -17.07 8.21
C GLN A 231 -5.08 -18.25 7.27
N GLN A 232 -4.11 -18.68 6.47
CA GLN A 232 -4.28 -19.71 5.45
C GLN A 232 -4.09 -21.13 5.99
N ASP A 233 -3.21 -21.35 6.97
CA ASP A 233 -2.82 -22.70 7.41
C ASP A 233 -3.37 -23.04 8.82
N GLY A 234 -4.69 -23.20 8.90
CA GLY A 234 -5.43 -23.45 10.14
C GLY A 234 -5.66 -24.93 10.50
N SER A 235 -5.01 -25.86 9.80
CA SER A 235 -5.38 -27.28 9.82
C SER A 235 -4.80 -28.10 10.99
N ASN A 236 -3.67 -27.67 11.58
CA ASN A 236 -2.96 -28.44 12.61
C ASN A 236 -3.14 -27.86 14.03
N ARG A 237 -3.26 -28.72 15.05
CA ARG A 237 -3.58 -28.30 16.44
C ARG A 237 -2.55 -27.33 17.02
N PHE A 238 -1.27 -27.55 16.70
CA PHE A 238 -0.17 -26.66 17.08
C PHE A 238 -0.27 -25.28 16.42
N MET A 239 -0.68 -25.24 15.15
CA MET A 239 -0.87 -24.01 14.38
C MET A 239 -2.01 -23.18 14.96
N ARG A 240 -3.10 -23.82 15.41
CA ARG A 240 -4.18 -23.13 16.14
C ARG A 240 -3.68 -22.48 17.42
N SER A 241 -2.84 -23.16 18.20
CA SER A 241 -2.26 -22.58 19.42
C SER A 241 -1.28 -21.42 19.13
N LEU A 242 -0.43 -21.54 18.11
CA LEU A 242 0.45 -20.44 17.68
C LEU A 242 -0.36 -19.25 17.15
N ARG A 243 -1.40 -19.52 16.36
CA ARG A 243 -2.37 -18.53 15.89
C ARG A 243 -3.02 -17.80 17.06
N ASP A 244 -3.52 -18.54 18.05
CA ASP A 244 -4.23 -17.95 19.19
C ASP A 244 -3.26 -17.15 20.09
N VAL A 245 -1.98 -17.54 20.18
CA VAL A 245 -0.93 -16.75 20.84
C VAL A 245 -0.55 -15.50 20.02
N PHE A 246 -0.42 -15.63 18.70
CA PHE A 246 -0.13 -14.51 17.81
C PHE A 246 -1.27 -13.48 17.86
N TYR A 247 -2.53 -13.92 17.72
CA TYR A 247 -3.71 -13.05 17.80
C TYR A 247 -3.99 -12.55 19.21
N GLY A 248 -3.78 -13.37 20.25
CA GLY A 248 -4.09 -13.01 21.63
C GLY A 248 -3.06 -12.12 22.32
N LEU A 249 -1.78 -12.24 21.96
CA LEU A 249 -0.67 -11.65 22.73
C LEU A 249 0.19 -10.68 21.91
N LEU A 250 0.38 -10.96 20.61
CA LEU A 250 1.20 -10.15 19.72
C LEU A 250 0.36 -9.16 18.92
N LEU A 251 -0.80 -9.55 18.39
CA LEU A 251 -1.62 -8.73 17.50
C LEU A 251 -1.95 -7.36 18.10
N GLY A 252 -2.38 -7.27 19.36
CA GLY A 252 -2.69 -5.96 19.96
C GLY A 252 -1.49 -5.00 20.00
N ARG A 253 -0.30 -5.50 20.33
CA ARG A 253 0.94 -4.68 20.37
C ARG A 253 1.51 -4.42 18.96
N VAL A 254 1.44 -5.42 18.10
CA VAL A 254 1.95 -5.41 16.73
C VAL A 254 1.07 -4.53 15.82
N VAL A 255 -0.26 -4.67 15.89
CA VAL A 255 -1.23 -3.82 15.19
C VAL A 255 -1.13 -2.38 15.67
N LYS A 256 -1.04 -2.13 16.99
CA LYS A 256 -0.84 -0.77 17.50
C LYS A 256 0.46 -0.14 16.97
N GLY A 257 1.55 -0.89 17.00
CA GLY A 257 2.85 -0.43 16.49
C GLY A 257 2.88 -0.15 14.98
N PHE A 258 2.05 -0.82 14.18
CA PHE A 258 1.94 -0.53 12.75
C PHE A 258 0.91 0.55 12.41
N THR A 259 -0.17 0.65 13.15
CA THR A 259 -1.25 1.61 12.84
C THR A 259 -1.03 3.01 13.41
N GLU A 260 -0.16 3.19 14.41
CA GLU A 260 0.09 4.50 15.06
C GLU A 260 1.43 5.14 14.63
N TYR A 261 2.02 4.72 13.51
CA TYR A 261 3.28 5.30 13.06
C TYR A 261 3.12 6.74 12.57
N ASP A 262 3.94 7.63 13.11
CA ASP A 262 4.03 9.03 12.71
C ASP A 262 5.23 9.22 11.76
N CYS A 263 4.95 9.55 10.50
CA CYS A 263 5.95 9.85 9.47
C CYS A 263 6.47 11.31 9.54
N GLY A 264 6.00 12.09 10.51
CA GLY A 264 6.33 13.50 10.70
C GLY A 264 5.50 14.43 9.83
N LYS A 265 5.85 15.72 9.87
CA LYS A 265 5.14 16.80 9.15
C LYS A 265 5.93 17.28 7.94
N LEU A 266 5.20 17.74 6.93
CA LEU A 266 5.76 18.51 5.82
C LEU A 266 5.70 19.99 6.18
N HIS A 267 6.85 20.60 6.40
CA HIS A 267 6.95 22.05 6.57
C HIS A 267 6.89 22.69 5.18
N GLY A 268 5.87 23.52 4.96
CA GLY A 268 5.77 24.29 3.73
C GLY A 268 6.94 25.27 3.62
N VAL A 269 7.54 25.37 2.45
CA VAL A 269 8.32 26.55 2.11
C VAL A 269 7.28 27.66 1.91
N SER A 270 7.34 28.74 2.68
CA SER A 270 6.49 29.92 2.42
C SER A 270 6.57 30.24 0.93
N PRO A 271 5.46 30.53 0.24
CA PRO A 271 5.54 30.98 -1.14
C PRO A 271 6.53 32.13 -1.16
N LEU A 272 7.61 31.98 -1.95
CA LEU A 272 8.53 33.08 -2.19
C LEU A 272 7.68 34.27 -2.68
N PRO A 273 7.87 35.47 -2.10
CA PRO A 273 7.08 36.65 -2.44
C PRO A 273 7.12 36.99 -3.93
#